data_AF-K2EZG7-F1
#
_entry.id   AF-K2EZG7-F1
#
_cell.length_a   1.000
_cell.length_b   1.000
_cell.length_c   1.000
_cell.angle_alpha   90.00
_cell.angle_beta   90.00
_cell.angle_gamma   90.00
#
_symmetry.space_group_name_H-M   'P 1'
#
loop_
_entity.id
_entity.type
_entity.pdbx_description
1 polymer ?
#
loop_
_entity_poly.entity_id
_entity_poly.type
_entity_poly.pdbx_seq_one_letter_code
_entity_poly.pdbx_strand_id
1 'polypeptide(L)'
;MWCNIIFILVLFIVAFIGFTEYTLAKDNNKLTLDQVSRSEYTNKLVQLSPTDIWNEPVSAMCYDVATPPDRSQYICPVCGEVTLYSSFFDSSIDLSMLSYYRNRVKKIAKIDVELDESQLCEKCNPNAESRELCLIVKYDKKSKPQKTCNINGEDINLLYEYSQGLTEHNSSSGKVPIINYKDRLEKLLGRSINDIK
;
A
#
# COMPACT_ATOMS: atom_id res chain seq x y z
N MET A 1 34.96 33.20 4.99
CA MET A 1 34.01 32.26 4.34
C MET A 1 34.62 31.38 3.24
N TRP A 2 35.78 31.73 2.65
CA TRP A 2 36.38 30.94 1.55
C TRP A 2 37.10 29.64 2.00
N CYS A 3 37.59 29.57 3.24
CA CYS A 3 38.30 28.38 3.74
C CYS A 3 37.43 27.12 3.83
N ASN A 4 36.13 27.25 4.12
CA ASN A 4 35.22 26.09 4.21
C ASN A 4 34.93 25.47 2.84
N ILE A 5 34.95 26.26 1.77
CA ILE A 5 34.69 25.76 0.41
C ILE A 5 35.88 24.91 -0.07
N ILE A 6 37.11 25.35 0.24
CA ILE A 6 38.33 24.61 -0.11
C ILE A 6 38.37 23.25 0.61
N PHE A 7 37.96 23.20 1.88
CA PHE A 7 37.99 21.95 2.65
C PHE A 7 37.01 20.90 2.12
N ILE A 8 35.82 21.32 1.67
CA ILE A 8 34.82 20.43 1.07
C ILE A 8 35.31 19.86 -0.27
N LEU A 9 35.95 20.69 -1.11
CA LEU A 9 36.49 20.25 -2.40
C LEU A 9 37.60 19.20 -2.26
N VAL A 10 38.48 19.34 -1.27
CA VAL A 10 39.55 18.37 -1.00
C VAL A 10 38.96 17.02 -0.57
N LEU A 11 37.92 17.01 0.26
CA LEU A 11 37.25 15.78 0.70
C LEU A 11 36.61 15.01 -0.47
N PHE A 12 36.00 15.71 -1.42
CA PHE A 12 35.41 15.07 -2.60
C PHE A 12 36.44 14.44 -3.53
N ILE A 13 37.60 15.07 -3.71
CA ILE A 13 38.67 14.53 -4.56
C ILE A 13 39.26 13.25 -3.96
N VAL A 14 39.47 13.21 -2.64
CA VAL A 14 40.00 12.01 -1.97
C VAL A 14 39.01 10.84 -2.06
N ALA A 15 37.70 11.09 -1.90
CA ALA A 15 36.69 10.05 -2.05
C ALA A 15 36.60 9.48 -3.48
N PHE A 16 36.80 10.32 -4.50
CA PHE A 16 36.74 9.89 -5.90
C PHE A 16 37.95 9.03 -6.30
N ILE A 17 39.15 9.35 -5.81
CA ILE A 17 40.36 8.56 -6.10
C ILE A 17 40.28 7.18 -5.42
N GLY A 18 39.72 7.09 -4.21
CA GLY A 18 39.54 5.81 -3.51
C GLY A 18 38.58 4.83 -4.20
N PHE A 19 37.64 5.33 -5.02
CA PHE A 19 36.67 4.48 -5.71
C PHE A 19 37.19 3.88 -7.03
N THR A 20 38.20 4.49 -7.67
CA THR A 20 38.72 4.00 -8.96
C THR A 20 39.57 2.72 -8.86
N GLU A 21 40.07 2.36 -7.67
CA GLU A 21 40.86 1.13 -7.47
C GLU A 21 40.00 -0.12 -7.16
N TYR A 22 38.70 0.02 -6.89
CA TYR A 22 37.87 -1.12 -6.47
C TYR A 22 37.21 -1.90 -7.63
N THR A 23 37.32 -1.47 -8.89
CA THR A 23 36.61 -2.12 -10.01
C THR A 23 37.46 -3.00 -10.93
N LEU A 24 38.71 -3.33 -10.57
CA LEU A 24 39.55 -4.22 -11.39
C LEU A 24 39.70 -5.62 -10.78
N ALA A 25 38.60 -6.38 -10.73
CA ALA A 25 38.67 -7.83 -10.51
C ALA A 25 39.29 -8.49 -11.75
N LYS A 26 40.58 -8.82 -11.63
CA LYS A 26 41.37 -9.57 -12.62
C LYS A 26 40.96 -11.04 -12.59
N ASP A 27 40.16 -11.47 -13.55
CA ASP A 27 39.79 -12.88 -13.72
C ASP A 27 40.98 -13.65 -14.32
N ASN A 28 41.56 -14.56 -13.53
CA ASN A 28 42.75 -15.37 -13.87
C ASN A 28 42.40 -16.82 -14.23
N ASN A 29 41.15 -17.13 -14.57
CA ASN A 29 40.81 -18.49 -14.96
C ASN A 29 41.10 -18.74 -16.44
N LYS A 30 42.37 -19.05 -16.71
CA LYS A 30 42.82 -19.76 -17.91
C LYS A 30 42.34 -21.21 -17.83
N LEU A 31 41.03 -21.41 -17.96
CA LEU A 31 40.46 -22.72 -18.30
C LEU A 31 40.91 -23.03 -19.73
N THR A 32 41.86 -23.96 -19.84
CA THR A 32 42.18 -24.66 -21.08
C THR A 32 40.93 -25.43 -21.51
N LEU A 33 40.02 -24.72 -22.17
CA LEU A 33 38.95 -25.30 -22.95
C LEU A 33 39.63 -25.91 -24.16
N ASP A 34 40.01 -27.19 -24.03
CA ASP A 34 40.50 -27.99 -25.14
C ASP A 34 39.49 -27.83 -26.28
N GLN A 35 39.96 -27.33 -27.42
CA GLN A 35 39.11 -26.77 -28.46
C GLN A 35 38.52 -27.94 -29.26
N VAL A 36 37.56 -28.64 -28.64
CA VAL A 36 36.82 -29.77 -29.22
C VAL A 36 36.30 -29.34 -30.59
N SER A 37 36.66 -30.11 -31.61
CA SER A 37 36.37 -29.77 -32.99
C SER A 37 34.87 -29.76 -33.24
N ARG A 38 34.41 -28.89 -34.16
CA ARG A 38 32.99 -28.74 -34.51
C ARG A 38 32.33 -30.08 -34.91
N SER A 39 33.11 -31.00 -35.48
CA SER A 39 32.72 -32.35 -35.85
C SER A 39 32.46 -33.28 -34.65
N GLU A 40 33.17 -33.11 -33.54
CA GLU A 40 32.91 -33.87 -32.31
C GLU A 40 31.58 -33.47 -31.66
N TYR A 41 31.25 -32.19 -31.71
CA TYR A 41 29.94 -31.71 -31.23
C TYR A 41 28.79 -32.29 -32.04
N THR A 42 28.91 -32.31 -33.38
CA THR A 42 27.86 -32.88 -34.23
C THR A 42 27.69 -34.37 -34.01
N ASN A 43 28.78 -35.12 -33.82
CA ASN A 43 28.69 -36.56 -33.53
C ASN A 43 28.05 -36.82 -32.16
N LYS A 44 28.37 -36.02 -31.13
CA LYS A 44 27.72 -36.12 -29.81
C LYS A 44 26.24 -35.73 -29.86
N LEU A 45 25.87 -34.72 -30.64
CA LEU A 45 24.48 -34.30 -30.83
C LEU A 45 23.64 -35.36 -31.54
N VAL A 46 24.20 -36.10 -32.50
CA VAL A 46 23.49 -37.19 -33.20
C VAL A 46 23.30 -38.42 -32.29
N GLN A 47 24.16 -38.61 -31.28
CA GLN A 47 24.03 -39.68 -30.29
C GLN A 47 22.98 -39.39 -29.20
N LEU A 48 22.53 -38.15 -29.07
CA LEU A 48 21.43 -37.78 -28.17
C LEU A 48 20.11 -38.12 -28.87
N SER A 49 19.52 -39.26 -28.51
CA SER A 49 18.20 -39.68 -28.98
C SER A 49 17.15 -38.59 -28.65
N PRO A 50 16.16 -38.29 -29.51
CA PRO A 50 15.14 -37.27 -29.27
C PRO A 50 14.06 -37.83 -28.34
N THR A 51 14.46 -38.37 -27.20
CA THR A 51 13.56 -39.03 -26.27
C THR A 51 14.03 -38.77 -24.86
N ASP A 52 13.99 -37.50 -24.47
CA ASP A 52 13.69 -37.11 -23.12
C ASP A 52 13.01 -35.74 -23.21
N ILE A 53 11.74 -35.70 -22.81
CA ILE A 53 11.04 -34.44 -22.55
C ILE A 53 11.85 -33.78 -21.45
N TRP A 54 12.66 -32.78 -21.81
CA TRP A 54 13.36 -31.97 -20.81
C TRP A 54 12.29 -31.20 -20.05
N ASN A 55 11.82 -31.77 -18.94
CA ASN A 55 11.10 -31.04 -17.94
C ASN A 55 12.15 -30.21 -17.22
N GLU A 56 12.09 -28.89 -17.37
CA GLU A 56 12.91 -27.97 -16.58
C GLU A 56 12.81 -28.40 -15.11
N PRO A 57 13.92 -28.80 -14.46
CA PRO A 57 13.84 -29.18 -13.07
C PRO A 57 13.32 -27.96 -12.33
N VAL A 58 12.15 -28.08 -11.72
CA VAL A 58 11.65 -27.08 -10.77
C VAL A 58 12.79 -26.84 -9.80
N SER A 59 13.37 -25.64 -9.89
CA SER A 59 14.54 -25.27 -9.10
C SER A 59 14.24 -25.61 -7.65
N ALA A 60 15.10 -26.40 -7.01
CA ALA A 60 14.95 -26.75 -5.61
C ALA A 60 14.86 -25.43 -4.84
N MET A 61 13.67 -25.08 -4.36
CA MET A 61 13.48 -23.93 -3.48
C MET A 61 14.06 -24.33 -2.12
N CYS A 62 15.37 -24.14 -1.96
CA CYS A 62 16.11 -24.46 -0.73
C CYS A 62 15.84 -23.46 0.42
N TYR A 63 14.79 -22.65 0.31
CA TYR A 63 14.37 -21.71 1.32
C TYR A 63 12.95 -22.04 1.73
N ASP A 64 12.72 -22.09 3.05
CA ASP A 64 11.37 -22.10 3.57
C ASP A 64 10.66 -20.81 3.16
N VAL A 65 9.42 -20.93 2.69
CA VAL A 65 8.60 -19.76 2.38
C VAL A 65 8.35 -19.00 3.67
N ALA A 66 8.96 -17.83 3.83
CA ALA A 66 8.67 -16.95 4.95
C ALA A 66 7.21 -16.49 4.83
N THR A 67 6.36 -16.98 5.74
CA THR A 67 4.98 -16.50 5.84
C THR A 67 4.99 -15.03 6.27
N PRO A 68 4.20 -14.16 5.63
CA PRO A 68 4.02 -12.80 6.10
C PRO A 68 3.61 -12.79 7.58
N PRO A 69 4.10 -11.84 8.39
CA PRO A 69 3.72 -11.77 9.79
C PRO A 69 2.20 -11.60 9.91
N ASP A 70 1.59 -12.34 10.84
CA ASP A 70 0.15 -12.30 11.17
C ASP A 70 -0.24 -11.03 11.96
N ARG A 71 0.33 -9.88 11.57
CA ARG A 71 0.10 -8.61 12.24
C ARG A 71 0.03 -7.46 11.25
N SER A 72 -0.97 -6.61 11.44
CA SER A 72 -1.09 -5.33 10.76
C SER A 72 -0.56 -4.21 11.65
N GLN A 73 0.08 -3.22 11.02
CA GLN A 73 0.66 -2.08 11.72
C GLN A 73 -0.18 -0.84 11.43
N TYR A 74 -0.58 -0.16 12.48
CA TYR A 74 -1.20 1.16 12.39
C TYR A 74 -0.26 2.22 12.94
N ILE A 75 -0.03 3.28 12.18
CA ILE A 75 0.75 4.44 12.60
C ILE A 75 -0.20 5.60 12.84
N CYS A 76 -0.28 6.05 14.09
CA CYS A 76 -1.17 7.14 14.47
C CYS A 76 -0.73 8.46 13.82
N PRO A 77 -1.60 9.16 13.08
CA PRO A 77 -1.25 10.43 12.44
C PRO A 77 -1.10 11.57 13.45
N VAL A 78 -1.60 11.41 14.68
CA VAL A 78 -1.56 12.44 15.74
C VAL A 78 -0.27 12.35 16.55
N CYS A 79 0.10 11.16 17.02
CA CYS A 79 1.25 10.98 17.91
C CYS A 79 2.43 10.21 17.31
N GLY A 80 2.28 9.65 16.10
CA GLY A 80 3.33 8.89 15.40
C GLY A 80 3.58 7.47 15.91
N GLU A 81 2.85 7.04 16.93
CA GLU A 81 3.09 5.74 17.57
C GLU A 81 2.52 4.59 16.77
N VAL A 82 3.22 3.47 16.85
CA VAL A 82 2.86 2.24 16.13
C VAL A 82 2.05 1.34 17.04
N THR A 83 0.84 1.01 16.62
CA THR A 83 -0.01 0.01 17.26
C THR A 83 0.00 -1.24 16.39
N LEU A 84 0.27 -2.40 17.00
CA LEU A 84 0.29 -3.70 16.32
C LEU A 84 -1.03 -4.42 16.56
N TYR A 85 -1.72 -4.76 15.49
CA TYR A 85 -2.95 -5.54 15.50
C TYR A 85 -2.70 -6.94 14.98
N SER A 86 -3.46 -7.93 15.46
CA SER A 86 -3.42 -9.28 14.87
C SER A 86 -4.06 -9.27 13.47
N SER A 87 -3.64 -10.15 12.58
CA SER A 87 -4.27 -10.32 11.26
C SER A 87 -5.74 -10.70 11.36
N PHE A 88 -6.11 -11.47 12.38
CA PHE A 88 -7.49 -11.84 12.75
C PHE A 88 -8.19 -10.78 13.61
N PHE A 89 -7.71 -9.54 13.60
CA PHE A 89 -8.34 -8.51 14.41
C PHE A 89 -9.78 -8.29 13.93
N ASP A 90 -10.75 -8.47 14.84
CA ASP A 90 -12.21 -8.49 14.61
C ASP A 90 -12.80 -7.13 14.20
N SER A 91 -11.96 -6.24 13.67
CA SER A 91 -12.43 -4.99 13.10
C SER A 91 -12.85 -5.19 11.66
N SER A 92 -14.01 -4.64 11.33
CA SER A 92 -14.49 -4.40 9.96
C SER A 92 -13.57 -3.50 9.11
N ILE A 93 -12.39 -3.15 9.61
CA ILE A 93 -11.50 -2.13 9.06
C ILE A 93 -10.25 -2.79 8.51
N ASP A 94 -10.10 -2.67 7.19
CA ASP A 94 -8.86 -2.99 6.52
C ASP A 94 -7.85 -1.85 6.72
N LEU A 95 -6.91 -2.04 7.64
CA LEU A 95 -5.86 -1.06 7.92
C LEU A 95 -4.97 -0.77 6.70
N SER A 96 -4.88 -1.69 5.74
CA SER A 96 -4.12 -1.45 4.50
C SER A 96 -4.77 -0.35 3.63
N MET A 97 -6.10 -0.19 3.75
CA MET A 97 -6.88 0.79 2.99
C MET A 97 -6.96 2.16 3.67
N LEU A 98 -6.39 2.32 4.86
CA LEU A 98 -6.50 3.56 5.63
C LEU A 98 -5.91 4.78 4.89
N SER A 99 -4.79 4.60 4.18
CA SER A 99 -4.21 5.66 3.33
C SER A 99 -5.16 6.07 2.20
N TYR A 100 -5.84 5.09 1.59
CA TYR A 100 -6.86 5.34 0.59
C TYR A 100 -8.03 6.13 1.20
N TYR A 101 -8.53 5.73 2.37
CA TYR A 101 -9.62 6.43 3.08
C TYR A 101 -9.26 7.89 3.40
N ARG A 102 -8.09 8.14 4.00
CA ARG A 102 -7.59 9.49 4.28
C ARG A 102 -7.54 10.35 3.01
N ASN A 103 -7.03 9.80 1.92
CA ASN A 103 -6.93 10.51 0.64
C ASN A 103 -8.30 10.75 -0.01
N ARG A 104 -9.22 9.81 0.16
CA ARG A 104 -10.58 9.90 -0.38
C ARG A 104 -11.40 10.96 0.34
N VAL A 105 -11.33 11.00 1.68
CA VAL A 105 -11.99 12.01 2.51
C VAL A 105 -11.56 13.43 2.11
N LYS A 106 -10.26 13.65 1.87
CA LYS A 106 -9.74 14.95 1.38
C LYS A 106 -10.30 15.41 0.03
N LYS A 107 -10.84 14.49 -0.78
CA LYS A 107 -11.42 14.80 -2.09
C LYS A 107 -12.93 15.05 -2.03
N ILE A 108 -13.56 14.82 -0.89
CA ILE A 108 -14.97 15.13 -0.69
C ILE A 108 -15.12 16.66 -0.66
N ALA A 109 -16.01 17.19 -1.50
CA ALA A 109 -16.23 18.63 -1.66
C ALA A 109 -17.64 19.01 -1.18
N LYS A 110 -17.94 20.30 -0.99
CA LYS A 110 -19.27 20.82 -0.59
C LYS A 110 -19.76 20.45 0.81
N ILE A 111 -19.30 19.34 1.38
CA ILE A 111 -19.53 18.93 2.77
C ILE A 111 -18.17 18.81 3.48
N ASP A 112 -18.14 19.16 4.76
CA ASP A 112 -16.94 19.03 5.59
C ASP A 112 -16.92 17.63 6.20
N VAL A 113 -15.86 16.86 5.93
CA VAL A 113 -15.74 15.46 6.35
C VAL A 113 -14.35 15.23 6.90
N GLU A 114 -14.31 14.66 8.10
CA GLU A 114 -13.08 14.27 8.79
C GLU A 114 -13.11 12.78 9.11
N LEU A 115 -11.96 12.14 8.96
CA LEU A 115 -11.75 10.75 9.37
C LEU A 115 -11.22 10.73 10.79
N ASP A 116 -12.00 10.18 11.71
CA ASP A 116 -11.62 10.05 13.12
C ASP A 116 -11.08 8.64 13.39
N GLU A 117 -9.76 8.59 13.59
CA GLU A 117 -8.98 7.39 13.86
C GLU A 117 -8.55 7.29 15.34
N SER A 118 -9.15 8.09 16.22
CA SER A 118 -8.76 8.17 17.63
C SER A 118 -8.87 6.85 18.38
N GLN A 119 -9.81 5.98 17.98
CA GLN A 119 -10.00 4.65 18.56
C GLN A 119 -8.97 3.60 18.09
N LEU A 120 -8.16 3.91 17.07
CA LEU A 120 -7.12 3.02 16.56
C LEU A 120 -5.76 3.21 17.26
N CYS A 121 -5.59 4.24 18.08
CA CYS A 121 -4.31 4.45 18.75
C CYS A 121 -4.42 4.10 20.24
N GLU A 122 -3.71 3.05 20.66
CA GLU A 122 -3.68 2.65 22.07
C GLU A 122 -3.04 3.70 22.98
N LYS A 123 -2.11 4.53 22.46
CA LYS A 123 -1.52 5.61 23.25
C LYS A 123 -2.45 6.81 23.40
N CYS A 124 -3.11 7.23 22.31
CA CYS A 124 -4.01 8.39 22.35
C CYS A 124 -5.34 8.04 23.05
N ASN A 125 -5.77 6.79 22.96
CA ASN A 125 -7.00 6.30 23.56
C ASN A 125 -6.80 4.91 24.18
N PRO A 126 -6.15 4.82 25.35
CA PRO A 126 -5.85 3.53 26.00
C PRO A 126 -7.09 2.78 26.48
N ASN A 127 -8.20 3.47 26.65
CA ASN A 127 -9.46 2.92 27.16
C ASN A 127 -10.53 2.81 26.06
N ALA A 128 -10.12 2.70 24.80
CA ALA A 128 -11.06 2.55 23.70
C ALA A 128 -11.86 1.25 23.86
N GLU A 129 -13.18 1.37 24.05
CA GLU A 129 -14.09 0.21 24.18
C GLU A 129 -14.17 -0.60 22.88
N SER A 130 -14.08 0.10 21.74
CA SER A 130 -13.98 -0.50 20.42
C SER A 130 -12.90 0.20 19.60
N ARG A 131 -12.36 -0.52 18.61
CA ARG A 131 -11.32 -0.03 17.69
C ARG A 131 -11.97 0.21 16.34
N GLU A 132 -12.85 1.20 16.28
CA GLU A 132 -13.61 1.54 15.10
C GLU A 132 -13.06 2.77 14.36
N LEU A 133 -13.34 2.84 13.07
CA LEU A 133 -13.11 4.00 12.25
C LEU A 133 -14.42 4.78 12.23
N CYS A 134 -14.33 6.07 12.51
CA CYS A 134 -15.49 6.95 12.51
C CYS A 134 -15.33 8.05 11.46
N LEU A 135 -16.44 8.49 10.90
CA LEU A 135 -16.53 9.70 10.11
C LEU A 135 -17.22 10.77 10.92
N ILE A 136 -16.66 11.97 10.91
CA ILE A 136 -17.30 13.18 11.41
C ILE A 136 -17.71 14.00 10.20
N VAL A 137 -19.02 14.15 9.99
CA VAL A 137 -19.58 14.86 8.84
C VAL A 137 -20.28 16.12 9.32
N LYS A 138 -19.96 17.25 8.70
CA LYS A 138 -20.62 18.52 8.89
C LYS A 138 -21.13 19.02 7.54
N TYR A 139 -22.42 18.84 7.30
CA TYR A 139 -23.05 19.12 6.02
C TYR A 139 -23.01 20.61 5.65
N ASP A 140 -23.27 21.48 6.63
CA ASP A 140 -23.20 22.93 6.46
C ASP A 140 -22.55 23.61 7.68
N LYS A 141 -22.16 24.89 7.54
CA LYS A 141 -21.45 25.63 8.61
C LYS A 141 -22.23 25.71 9.93
N LYS A 142 -23.56 25.64 9.89
CA LYS A 142 -24.48 25.79 11.03
C LYS A 142 -24.93 24.43 11.58
N SER A 143 -24.79 23.36 10.81
CA SER A 143 -25.14 21.99 11.20
C SER A 143 -24.23 21.49 12.31
N LYS A 144 -24.79 20.68 13.20
CA LYS A 144 -24.01 19.97 14.21
C LYS A 144 -23.22 18.86 13.52
N PRO A 145 -21.93 18.65 13.87
CA PRO A 145 -21.17 17.52 13.36
C PRO A 145 -21.86 16.21 13.74
N GLN A 146 -22.08 15.34 12.76
CA GLN A 146 -22.58 14.00 12.95
C GLN A 146 -21.40 13.02 12.96
N LYS A 147 -21.21 12.30 14.06
CA LYS A 147 -20.22 11.24 14.16
C LYS A 147 -20.88 9.88 13.89
N THR A 148 -20.37 9.14 12.92
CA THR A 148 -20.82 7.79 12.58
C THR A 148 -19.63 6.84 12.61
N CYS A 149 -19.69 5.83 13.47
CA CYS A 149 -18.65 4.80 13.60
C CYS A 149 -19.03 3.50 12.88
N ASN A 150 -18.10 2.55 12.85
CA ASN A 150 -18.20 1.32 12.06
C ASN A 150 -18.50 1.62 10.58
N ILE A 151 -17.68 2.50 10.00
CA ILE A 151 -17.74 2.87 8.58
C ILE A 151 -16.79 2.01 7.77
N ASN A 152 -17.13 1.77 6.51
CA ASN A 152 -16.30 1.02 5.57
C ASN A 152 -15.94 1.87 4.33
N GLY A 153 -15.20 1.28 3.38
CA GLY A 153 -14.82 1.96 2.14
C GLY A 153 -16.01 2.40 1.28
N GLU A 154 -17.11 1.64 1.30
CA GLU A 154 -18.32 1.99 0.54
C GLU A 154 -18.96 3.26 1.08
N ASP A 155 -19.00 3.46 2.39
CA ASP A 155 -19.53 4.69 3.00
C ASP A 155 -18.78 5.95 2.56
N ILE A 156 -17.45 5.85 2.52
CA ILE A 156 -16.58 6.95 2.10
C ILE A 156 -16.77 7.22 0.59
N ASN A 157 -16.91 6.17 -0.22
CA ASN A 157 -17.19 6.31 -1.64
C ASN A 157 -18.56 6.92 -1.92
N LEU A 158 -19.60 6.46 -1.22
CA LEU A 158 -20.95 7.01 -1.29
C LEU A 158 -20.95 8.51 -0.97
N LEU A 159 -20.29 8.92 0.12
CA LEU A 159 -20.18 10.34 0.48
C LEU A 159 -19.41 11.12 -0.59
N TYR A 160 -18.32 10.58 -1.11
CA TYR A 160 -17.58 11.22 -2.20
C TYR A 160 -18.47 11.42 -3.44
N GLU A 161 -19.12 10.36 -3.92
CA GLU A 161 -19.94 10.41 -5.14
C GLU A 161 -21.14 11.35 -4.97
N TYR A 162 -21.81 11.27 -3.81
CA TYR A 162 -22.87 12.20 -3.44
C TYR A 162 -22.37 13.66 -3.43
N SER A 163 -21.18 13.90 -2.87
CA SER A 163 -20.58 15.24 -2.82
C SER A 163 -20.27 15.81 -4.21
N GLN A 164 -19.91 14.94 -5.16
CA GLN A 164 -19.70 15.32 -6.55
C GLN A 164 -21.01 15.54 -7.32
N GLY A 165 -22.15 15.11 -6.76
CA GLY A 165 -23.46 15.19 -7.43
C GLY A 165 -23.66 14.08 -8.47
N LEU A 166 -22.97 12.94 -8.29
CA LEU A 166 -23.21 11.75 -9.11
C LEU A 166 -24.54 11.11 -8.69
N THR A 167 -25.17 10.39 -9.62
CA THR A 167 -26.44 9.68 -9.38
C THR A 167 -26.25 8.17 -9.24
N GLU A 168 -25.06 7.67 -9.59
CA GLU A 168 -24.69 6.25 -9.56
C GLU A 168 -23.51 6.02 -8.61
N HIS A 169 -23.61 4.95 -7.83
CA HIS A 169 -22.56 4.42 -6.96
C HIS A 169 -21.90 3.22 -7.65
N ASN A 170 -20.58 3.19 -7.66
CA ASN A 170 -19.82 2.07 -8.23
C ASN A 170 -19.57 1.00 -7.17
N SER A 171 -20.52 0.06 -7.04
CA SER A 171 -20.41 -1.07 -6.13
C SER A 171 -19.60 -2.23 -6.75
N SER A 172 -19.27 -3.23 -5.94
CA SER A 172 -18.68 -4.50 -6.42
C SER A 172 -19.52 -5.21 -7.49
N SER A 173 -20.83 -5.01 -7.50
CA SER A 173 -21.78 -5.61 -8.44
C SER A 173 -22.03 -4.74 -9.67
N GLY A 174 -21.30 -3.63 -9.80
CA GLY A 174 -21.46 -2.64 -10.86
C GLY A 174 -22.12 -1.36 -10.38
N LYS A 175 -22.57 -0.56 -11.35
CA LYS A 175 -23.17 0.75 -11.10
C LYS A 175 -24.62 0.60 -10.65
N VAL A 176 -24.93 1.20 -9.50
CA VAL A 176 -26.26 1.17 -8.89
C VAL A 176 -26.67 2.60 -8.51
N PRO A 177 -27.94 2.99 -8.64
CA PRO A 177 -28.38 4.33 -8.26
C PRO A 177 -28.07 4.66 -6.80
N ILE A 178 -27.51 5.84 -6.52
CA ILE A 178 -27.18 6.30 -5.16
C ILE A 178 -28.43 6.35 -4.26
N ILE A 179 -29.61 6.61 -4.84
CA ILE A 179 -30.88 6.62 -4.10
C ILE A 179 -31.17 5.28 -3.39
N ASN A 180 -30.63 4.17 -3.88
CA ASN A 180 -30.76 2.86 -3.23
C ASN A 180 -30.04 2.81 -1.86
N TYR A 181 -29.14 3.76 -1.60
CA TYR A 181 -28.38 3.91 -0.36
C TYR A 181 -28.88 5.08 0.50
N LYS A 182 -30.09 5.59 0.24
CA LYS A 182 -30.66 6.76 0.92
C LYS A 182 -30.53 6.66 2.44
N ASP A 183 -31.01 5.58 3.06
CA ASP A 183 -31.01 5.43 4.52
C ASP A 183 -29.59 5.49 5.11
N ARG A 184 -28.62 4.91 4.40
CA ARG A 184 -27.21 4.94 4.83
C ARG A 184 -26.63 6.34 4.68
N LEU A 185 -26.89 7.03 3.57
CA LEU A 185 -26.46 8.41 3.37
C LEU A 185 -27.08 9.36 4.40
N GLU A 186 -28.37 9.22 4.71
CA GLU A 186 -29.03 10.03 5.74
C GLU A 186 -28.38 9.83 7.12
N LYS A 187 -28.03 8.58 7.45
CA LYS A 187 -27.29 8.25 8.67
C LYS A 187 -25.89 8.89 8.69
N LEU A 188 -25.16 8.83 7.57
CA LEU A 188 -23.82 9.42 7.44
C LEU A 188 -23.86 10.95 7.53
N LEU A 189 -24.83 11.58 6.87
CA LEU A 189 -24.98 13.04 6.84
C LEU A 189 -25.68 13.61 8.09
N GLY A 190 -26.38 12.78 8.86
CA GLY A 190 -27.16 13.20 10.02
C GLY A 190 -28.42 14.01 9.68
N ARG A 191 -28.96 13.85 8.46
CA ARG A 191 -30.16 14.57 8.00
C ARG A 191 -30.89 13.80 6.90
N SER A 192 -32.17 14.12 6.71
CA SER A 192 -32.92 13.58 5.57
C SER A 192 -32.52 14.26 4.25
N ILE A 193 -32.50 13.47 3.18
CA ILE A 193 -32.15 13.90 1.84
C ILE A 193 -33.41 13.85 0.96
N ASN A 194 -33.91 15.04 0.62
CA ASN A 194 -35.06 15.21 -0.27
C ASN A 194 -34.64 15.57 -1.72
N ASP A 195 -33.36 15.83 -1.94
CA ASP A 195 -32.85 16.47 -3.16
C ASP A 195 -32.13 15.51 -4.12
N ILE A 196 -32.13 14.20 -3.86
CA ILE A 196 -31.57 13.22 -4.81
C ILE A 196 -32.62 13.01 -5.90
N LYS A 197 -32.38 13.60 -7.07
CA LYS A 197 -33.14 13.36 -8.32
C LYS A 197 -32.44 12.35 -9.20
#